data_AF-A0A2E1TSL9-F1
#
_entry.id   AF-A0A2E1TSL9-F1
#
_cell.length_a   1.000
_cell.length_b   1.000
_cell.length_c   1.000
_cell.angle_alpha   90.00
_cell.angle_beta   90.00
_cell.angle_gamma   90.00
#
_symmetry.space_group_name_H-M   'P 1'
#
loop_
_entity.id
_entity.type
_entity.pdbx_description
1 polymer ?
#
loop_
_entity_poly.entity_id
_entity_poly.type
_entity_poly.pdbx_seq_one_letter_code
_entity_poly.pdbx_strand_id
1 'polypeptide(L)'
;MGVGGFINYNRERSGECSEGYVKDYLRPELAQNYLKDSAFYKNLVDGLEDPRVTDATRADLQAQKDRLDAGLEGGEITSREVSPSTRTRKTCLTRLTLDTGFIEARYNLSTDPMPGTEFEEKYSKRRKNVILRQELEAGTIYDYVDVSVFSRRSFYLQEKPLPEIVYSVAFSPEESISGGVIAEMPK
;
A
#
# COMPACT_ATOMS: atom_id res chain seq x y z
N MET A 1 -32.34 -3.73 10.26
CA MET A 1 -31.86 -2.38 9.88
C MET A 1 -30.58 -2.55 9.06
N GLY A 2 -30.53 -1.96 7.86
CA GLY A 2 -29.31 -1.80 7.06
C GLY A 2 -29.07 -2.86 5.98
N VAL A 3 -29.59 -2.61 4.78
CA VAL A 3 -29.33 -3.32 3.51
C VAL A 3 -27.85 -3.13 3.13
N GLY A 4 -27.07 -4.21 3.05
CA GLY A 4 -25.69 -4.22 2.56
C GLY A 4 -25.55 -4.76 1.13
N GLY A 5 -26.63 -4.74 0.36
CA GLY A 5 -26.63 -5.18 -1.04
C GLY A 5 -26.10 -4.09 -1.96
N PHE A 6 -24.78 -3.94 -2.07
CA PHE A 6 -24.12 -3.29 -3.21
C PHE A 6 -22.64 -3.68 -3.16
N ILE A 7 -22.19 -4.57 -4.06
CA ILE A 7 -20.89 -4.67 -4.78
C ILE A 7 -20.86 -6.11 -5.36
N ASN A 8 -21.55 -6.38 -6.48
CA ASN A 8 -21.34 -7.66 -7.20
C ASN A 8 -21.51 -7.56 -8.72
N TYR A 9 -22.37 -6.67 -9.24
CA TYR A 9 -22.65 -6.63 -10.69
C TYR A 9 -21.47 -6.25 -11.61
N ASN A 10 -20.45 -5.51 -11.13
CA ASN A 10 -19.26 -5.18 -11.95
C ASN A 10 -18.08 -6.16 -11.74
N ARG A 11 -18.16 -7.07 -10.76
CA ARG A 11 -17.10 -8.06 -10.49
C ARG A 11 -17.11 -9.22 -11.49
N GLU A 12 -18.29 -9.64 -11.96
CA GLU A 12 -18.43 -10.80 -12.86
C GLU A 12 -17.86 -10.55 -14.27
N ARG A 13 -17.77 -9.30 -14.73
CA ARG A 13 -17.33 -8.97 -16.10
C ARG A 13 -15.83 -8.75 -16.27
N SER A 14 -15.09 -8.54 -15.18
CA SER A 14 -13.73 -7.99 -15.24
C SER A 14 -12.60 -9.00 -14.97
N GLY A 15 -12.95 -10.24 -14.60
CA GLY A 15 -11.99 -11.30 -14.30
C GLY A 15 -11.41 -11.20 -12.88
N GLU A 16 -10.89 -12.31 -12.36
CA GLU A 16 -10.55 -12.45 -10.94
C GLU A 16 -9.32 -11.64 -10.49
N CYS A 17 -8.48 -11.20 -11.43
CA CYS A 17 -7.39 -10.25 -11.17
C CYS A 17 -7.82 -8.77 -11.30
N SER A 18 -9.09 -8.46 -11.54
CA SER A 18 -9.52 -7.08 -11.81
C SER A 18 -9.44 -6.18 -10.58
N GLU A 19 -9.30 -4.86 -10.80
CA GLU A 19 -9.27 -3.88 -9.71
C GLU A 19 -10.49 -4.03 -8.81
N GLY A 20 -11.70 -4.06 -9.39
CA GLY A 20 -12.94 -4.16 -8.61
C GLY A 20 -13.03 -5.44 -7.77
N TYR A 21 -12.27 -6.49 -8.13
CA TYR A 21 -12.23 -7.74 -7.40
C TYR A 21 -11.22 -7.73 -6.24
N VAL A 22 -10.06 -7.09 -6.42
CA VAL A 22 -8.92 -7.22 -5.49
C VAL A 22 -8.61 -5.96 -4.68
N LYS A 23 -9.13 -4.80 -5.08
CA LYS A 23 -8.83 -3.49 -4.47
C LYS A 23 -9.03 -3.47 -2.96
N ASP A 24 -10.18 -3.94 -2.48
CA ASP A 24 -10.51 -3.90 -1.04
C ASP A 24 -9.62 -4.82 -0.20
N TYR A 25 -9.12 -5.89 -0.82
CA TYR A 25 -8.24 -6.88 -0.17
C TYR A 25 -6.78 -6.43 -0.17
N LEU A 26 -6.31 -5.81 -1.26
CA LEU A 26 -4.89 -5.49 -1.44
C LEU A 26 -4.53 -4.06 -1.08
N ARG A 27 -5.45 -3.09 -1.13
CA ARG A 27 -5.15 -1.70 -0.75
C ARG A 27 -4.55 -1.59 0.64
N PRO A 28 -5.10 -2.23 1.70
CA PRO A 28 -4.52 -2.14 3.03
C PRO A 28 -3.10 -2.72 3.09
N GLU A 29 -2.85 -3.82 2.39
CA GLU A 29 -1.53 -4.45 2.35
C GLU A 29 -0.51 -3.61 1.57
N LEU A 30 -0.91 -3.02 0.43
CA LEU A 30 -0.09 -2.10 -0.36
C LEU A 30 0.27 -0.85 0.47
N ALA A 31 -0.71 -0.25 1.14
CA ALA A 31 -0.47 0.92 1.99
C ALA A 31 0.50 0.60 3.14
N GLN A 32 0.29 -0.52 3.83
CA GLN A 32 1.18 -0.94 4.93
C GLN A 32 2.62 -1.20 4.46
N ASN A 33 2.80 -1.87 3.32
CA ASN A 33 4.16 -2.11 2.80
C ASN A 33 4.81 -0.82 2.30
N TYR A 34 4.03 0.12 1.74
CA TYR A 34 4.56 1.43 1.38
C TYR A 34 5.08 2.16 2.63
N LEU A 35 4.26 2.29 3.67
CA LEU A 35 4.67 2.96 4.92
C LEU A 35 5.91 2.34 5.56
N LYS A 36 6.04 1.01 5.46
CA LYS A 36 7.16 0.26 6.01
C LYS A 36 8.46 0.45 5.23
N ASP A 37 8.39 0.40 3.90
CA ASP A 37 9.58 0.29 3.04
C ASP A 37 9.97 1.62 2.38
N SER A 38 9.07 2.61 2.37
CA SER A 38 9.28 3.95 1.82
C SER A 38 10.38 4.72 2.56
N ALA A 39 11.44 5.08 1.84
CA ALA A 39 12.46 5.99 2.34
C ALA A 39 11.92 7.43 2.37
N PHE A 40 11.13 7.80 1.35
CA PHE A 40 10.46 9.09 1.29
C PHE A 40 9.58 9.35 2.53
N TYR A 41 8.72 8.40 2.90
CA TYR A 41 7.82 8.54 4.04
C TYR A 41 8.58 8.66 5.35
N LYS A 42 9.65 7.85 5.54
CA LYS A 42 10.51 7.94 6.73
C LYS A 42 11.18 9.30 6.83
N ASN A 43 11.79 9.79 5.75
CA ASN A 43 12.43 11.11 5.74
C ASN A 43 11.43 12.24 6.02
N LEU A 44 10.18 12.15 5.55
CA LEU A 44 9.13 13.11 5.88
C LEU A 44 8.81 13.11 7.37
N VAL A 45 8.64 11.94 7.98
CA VAL A 45 8.36 11.80 9.42
C VAL A 45 9.53 12.31 10.25
N ASP A 46 10.76 11.92 9.91
CA ASP A 46 11.98 12.38 10.59
C ASP A 46 12.11 13.91 10.52
N GLY A 47 11.80 14.52 9.36
CA GLY A 47 11.82 15.98 9.20
C GLY A 47 10.75 16.72 10.01
N LEU A 48 9.60 16.09 10.27
CA LEU A 48 8.55 16.67 11.13
C LEU A 48 8.97 16.71 12.61
N GLU A 49 9.74 15.71 13.03
CA GLU A 49 10.26 15.58 14.40
C GLU A 49 11.56 16.37 14.65
N ASP A 50 12.25 16.84 13.61
CA ASP A 50 13.51 17.59 13.75
C ASP A 50 13.28 19.01 14.33
N PRO A 51 13.89 19.34 15.48
CA PRO A 51 13.74 20.65 16.12
C PRO A 51 14.39 21.80 15.34
N ARG A 52 15.28 21.50 14.38
CA ARG A 52 15.99 22.51 13.56
C ARG A 52 15.15 23.00 12.38
N VAL A 53 14.05 22.33 12.09
CA VAL A 53 13.14 22.67 10.99
C VAL A 53 12.25 23.84 11.40
N THR A 54 12.21 24.88 10.57
CA THR A 54 11.35 26.06 10.79
C THR A 54 9.86 25.68 10.75
N ASP A 55 9.01 26.46 11.40
CA ASP A 55 7.57 26.19 11.41
C ASP A 55 6.95 26.21 10.00
N ALA A 56 7.44 27.08 9.11
CA ALA A 56 7.00 27.12 7.71
C ALA A 56 7.35 25.82 6.97
N THR A 57 8.59 25.35 7.10
CA THR A 57 9.02 24.09 6.51
C THR A 57 8.27 22.89 7.12
N ARG A 58 8.00 22.91 8.43
CA ARG A 58 7.23 21.85 9.10
C ARG A 58 5.79 21.78 8.57
N ALA A 59 5.15 22.94 8.35
CA ALA A 59 3.82 23.00 7.73
C ALA A 59 3.83 22.41 6.30
N ASP A 60 4.87 22.70 5.51
CA ASP A 60 5.03 22.14 4.16
C ASP A 60 5.24 20.62 4.18
N LEU A 61 6.05 20.11 5.11
CA LEU A 61 6.25 18.66 5.31
C LEU A 61 4.95 17.98 5.74
N GLN A 62 4.17 18.61 6.63
CA GLN A 62 2.89 18.07 7.07
C GLN A 62 1.90 18.01 5.91
N ALA A 63 1.81 19.07 5.09
CA ALA A 63 0.94 19.08 3.92
C ALA A 63 1.34 18.03 2.87
N GLN A 64 2.63 17.69 2.77
CA GLN A 64 3.09 16.59 1.91
C GLN A 64 2.72 15.22 2.50
N LYS A 65 2.89 15.03 3.81
CA LYS A 65 2.47 13.82 4.51
C LYS A 65 0.97 13.58 4.37
N ASP A 66 0.15 14.61 4.59
CA ASP A 66 -1.32 14.51 4.50
C ASP A 66 -1.77 14.13 3.08
N ARG A 67 -1.14 14.71 2.04
CA ARG A 67 -1.38 14.32 0.64
C ARG A 67 -1.03 12.87 0.38
N LEU A 68 0.09 12.40 0.92
CA LEU A 68 0.54 11.03 0.77
C LEU A 68 -0.38 10.04 1.48
N ASP A 69 -0.79 10.34 2.72
CA ASP A 69 -1.74 9.53 3.48
C ASP A 69 -3.09 9.45 2.75
N ALA A 70 -3.60 10.57 2.23
CA ALA A 70 -4.79 10.60 1.38
C ALA A 70 -4.62 9.77 0.10
N GLY A 71 -3.43 9.79 -0.50
CA GLY A 71 -3.07 8.95 -1.64
C GLY A 71 -3.05 7.45 -1.30
N LEU A 72 -2.59 7.07 -0.12
CA LEU A 72 -2.62 5.68 0.34
C LEU A 72 -4.05 5.17 0.56
N GLU A 73 -4.94 6.03 1.04
CA GLU A 73 -6.35 5.71 1.27
C GLU A 73 -7.19 5.74 -0.01
N GLY A 74 -6.94 6.72 -0.90
CA GLY A 74 -7.82 7.08 -2.02
C GLY A 74 -7.20 6.96 -3.41
N GLY A 75 -5.90 6.70 -3.52
CA GLY A 75 -5.14 6.69 -4.77
C GLY A 75 -5.61 5.65 -5.79
N GLU A 76 -5.16 5.82 -7.03
CA GLU A 76 -5.51 4.94 -8.14
C GLU A 76 -4.92 3.54 -7.93
N ILE A 77 -5.77 2.51 -8.05
CA ILE A 77 -5.30 1.12 -8.08
C ILE A 77 -5.54 0.58 -9.48
N THR A 78 -4.50 0.04 -10.07
CA THR A 78 -4.59 -0.72 -11.32
C THR A 78 -4.30 -2.18 -11.03
N SER A 79 -5.06 -3.09 -11.63
CA SER A 79 -4.83 -4.52 -11.46
C SER A 79 -5.00 -5.25 -12.78
N ARG A 80 -4.09 -6.19 -13.05
CA ARG A 80 -4.09 -6.97 -14.30
C ARG A 80 -3.61 -8.39 -14.09
N GLU A 81 -4.13 -9.28 -14.94
CA GLU A 81 -3.60 -10.62 -15.11
C GLU A 81 -2.36 -10.58 -16.03
N VAL A 82 -1.37 -11.41 -15.72
CA VAL A 82 -0.11 -11.55 -16.48
C VAL A 82 0.08 -12.99 -16.98
N SER A 83 -0.75 -13.92 -16.53
CA SER A 83 -0.80 -15.31 -17.00
C SER A 83 -1.76 -15.48 -18.19
N PRO A 84 -1.66 -16.61 -18.94
CA PRO A 84 -2.70 -17.00 -19.88
C PRO A 84 -4.05 -17.23 -19.17
N SER A 85 -5.14 -16.72 -19.75
CA SER A 85 -6.46 -16.58 -19.11
C SER A 85 -7.17 -17.89 -18.78
N THR A 86 -6.78 -19.02 -19.38
CA THR A 86 -7.44 -20.32 -19.23
C THR A 86 -7.03 -21.09 -17.97
N ARG A 87 -6.12 -20.55 -17.14
CA ARG A 87 -5.63 -21.22 -15.94
C ARG A 87 -6.51 -20.91 -14.72
N THR A 88 -6.77 -21.92 -13.89
CA THR A 88 -7.37 -21.74 -12.56
C THR A 88 -6.41 -21.06 -11.57
N ARG A 89 -5.10 -21.09 -11.86
CA ARG A 89 -4.08 -20.35 -11.13
C ARG A 89 -3.54 -19.23 -12.00
N LYS A 90 -3.86 -18.00 -11.60
CA LYS A 90 -3.55 -16.78 -12.33
C LYS A 90 -2.43 -16.02 -11.63
N THR A 91 -1.50 -15.46 -12.39
CA THR A 91 -0.52 -14.51 -11.86
C THR A 91 -1.07 -13.11 -12.07
N CYS A 92 -1.31 -12.38 -10.97
CA CYS A 92 -1.85 -11.04 -10.99
C CYS A 92 -0.77 -10.03 -10.54
N LEU A 93 -0.90 -8.80 -11.04
CA LEU A 93 -0.19 -7.62 -10.56
C LEU A 93 -1.21 -6.56 -10.17
N THR A 94 -1.10 -6.03 -8.95
CA THR A 94 -1.90 -4.92 -8.47
C THR A 94 -0.99 -3.80 -8.02
N ARG A 95 -1.19 -2.60 -8.55
CA ARG A 95 -0.37 -1.42 -8.29
C ARG A 95 -1.21 -0.32 -7.69
N LEU A 96 -0.71 0.28 -6.60
CA LEU A 96 -1.18 1.54 -6.06
C LEU A 96 -0.24 2.65 -6.54
N THR A 97 -0.78 3.59 -7.30
CA THR A 97 -0.03 4.74 -7.83
C THR A 97 -0.19 5.93 -6.90
N LEU A 98 0.91 6.60 -6.62
CA LEU A 98 1.00 7.79 -5.78
C LEU A 98 1.76 8.89 -6.53
N ASP A 99 1.62 10.14 -6.12
CA ASP A 99 2.37 11.23 -6.73
C ASP A 99 3.89 11.05 -6.58
N THR A 100 4.30 10.35 -5.52
CA THR A 100 5.69 10.04 -5.16
C THR A 100 6.24 8.79 -5.84
N GLY A 101 5.44 8.05 -6.61
CA GLY A 101 5.87 6.79 -7.21
C GLY A 101 4.76 5.73 -7.24
N PHE A 102 5.11 4.48 -7.00
CA PHE A 102 4.11 3.42 -6.88
C PHE A 102 4.61 2.26 -6.02
N ILE A 103 3.66 1.51 -5.48
CA ILE A 103 3.91 0.19 -4.90
C ILE A 103 3.08 -0.87 -5.63
N GLU A 104 3.70 -2.00 -5.94
CA GLU A 104 3.11 -3.09 -6.69
C GLU A 104 3.19 -4.40 -5.90
N ALA A 105 2.08 -5.12 -5.84
CA ALA A 105 2.00 -6.47 -5.34
C ALA A 105 1.90 -7.45 -6.50
N ARG A 106 2.80 -8.43 -6.52
CA ARG A 106 2.74 -9.60 -7.39
C ARG A 106 2.33 -10.82 -6.58
N TYR A 107 1.35 -11.56 -7.09
CA TYR A 107 0.80 -12.73 -6.41
C TYR A 107 0.13 -13.68 -7.39
N ASN A 108 -0.14 -14.89 -6.91
CA ASN A 108 -1.00 -15.82 -7.60
C ASN A 108 -2.38 -15.85 -6.95
N LEU A 109 -3.40 -16.02 -7.77
CA LEU A 109 -4.78 -16.20 -7.37
C LEU A 109 -5.25 -17.56 -7.89
N SER A 110 -5.65 -18.46 -6.98
CA SER A 110 -6.28 -19.73 -7.34
C SER A 110 -7.79 -19.60 -7.24
N THR A 111 -8.49 -20.13 -8.22
CA THR A 111 -9.96 -20.23 -8.24
C THR A 111 -10.44 -21.68 -8.14
N ASP A 112 -9.60 -22.58 -7.63
CA ASP A 112 -9.96 -23.97 -7.44
C ASP A 112 -11.02 -24.06 -6.31
N PRO A 113 -12.13 -24.81 -6.48
CA PRO A 113 -13.14 -24.96 -5.44
C PRO A 113 -12.53 -25.48 -4.13
N MET A 114 -12.91 -24.89 -3.01
CA MET A 114 -12.38 -25.27 -1.70
C MET A 114 -13.35 -26.20 -0.97
N PRO A 115 -12.91 -27.34 -0.41
CA PRO A 115 -13.76 -28.17 0.43
C PRO A 115 -14.33 -27.38 1.61
N GLY A 116 -15.59 -27.60 1.98
CA GLY A 116 -16.27 -26.83 3.02
C GLY A 116 -15.59 -26.90 4.39
N THR A 117 -15.05 -28.06 4.76
CA THR A 117 -14.29 -28.26 6.01
C THR A 117 -12.98 -27.44 6.03
N GLU A 118 -12.29 -27.38 4.90
CA GLU A 118 -11.08 -26.58 4.74
C GLU A 118 -11.41 -25.08 4.72
N PHE A 119 -12.54 -24.70 4.11
CA PHE A 119 -13.03 -23.34 4.09
C PHE A 119 -13.33 -22.84 5.50
N GLU A 120 -14.02 -23.62 6.34
CA GLU A 120 -14.32 -23.23 7.72
C GLU A 120 -13.04 -22.97 8.53
N GLU A 121 -12.04 -23.83 8.40
CA GLU A 121 -10.75 -23.68 9.06
C GLU A 121 -9.95 -22.47 8.53
N LYS A 122 -9.89 -22.30 7.20
CA LYS A 122 -9.12 -21.22 6.58
C LYS A 122 -9.79 -19.87 6.69
N TYR A 123 -11.12 -19.80 6.63
CA TYR A 123 -11.86 -18.55 6.76
C TYR A 123 -11.73 -18.00 8.19
N SER A 124 -11.78 -18.87 9.21
CA SER A 124 -11.55 -18.46 10.60
C SER A 124 -10.10 -17.98 10.85
N LYS A 125 -9.09 -18.64 10.26
CA LYS A 125 -7.67 -18.32 10.51
C LYS A 125 -7.05 -17.29 9.55
N ARG A 126 -7.52 -17.20 8.30
CA ARG A 126 -6.86 -16.49 7.19
C ARG A 126 -7.86 -15.79 6.24
N ARG A 127 -8.95 -15.26 6.78
CA ARG A 127 -10.02 -14.55 6.04
C ARG A 127 -9.53 -13.54 5.00
N LYS A 128 -8.44 -12.82 5.28
CA LYS A 128 -7.87 -11.78 4.41
C LYS A 128 -7.33 -12.32 3.07
N ASN A 129 -7.14 -13.63 2.95
CA ASN A 129 -6.58 -14.26 1.74
C ASN A 129 -7.63 -15.01 0.92
N VAL A 130 -8.90 -14.96 1.32
CA VAL A 130 -9.98 -15.70 0.67
C VAL A 130 -11.07 -14.71 0.26
N ILE A 131 -11.36 -14.64 -1.04
CA ILE A 131 -12.49 -13.92 -1.59
C ILE A 131 -13.60 -14.93 -1.89
N LEU A 132 -14.80 -14.70 -1.37
CA LEU A 132 -15.98 -15.49 -1.71
C LEU A 132 -16.43 -15.16 -3.14
N ARG A 133 -16.68 -16.18 -3.95
CA ARG A 133 -17.25 -16.05 -5.32
C ARG A 133 -18.73 -16.37 -5.38
N GLN A 134 -19.26 -17.01 -4.35
CA GLN A 134 -20.67 -17.36 -4.21
C GLN A 134 -21.24 -16.77 -2.92
N GLU A 135 -22.54 -16.55 -2.89
CA GLU A 135 -23.26 -16.25 -1.66
C GLU A 135 -23.43 -17.53 -0.83
N LEU A 136 -23.27 -17.41 0.49
CA LEU A 136 -23.42 -18.51 1.44
C LEU A 136 -24.63 -18.26 2.34
N GLU A 137 -25.52 -19.24 2.45
CA GLU A 137 -26.71 -19.17 3.27
C GLU A 137 -26.47 -19.75 4.67
N ALA A 138 -27.06 -19.12 5.68
CA ALA A 138 -26.93 -19.58 7.05
C ALA A 138 -27.69 -20.90 7.26
N GLY A 139 -27.03 -21.89 7.88
CA GLY A 139 -27.62 -23.21 8.15
C GLY A 139 -27.47 -24.22 7.01
N THR A 140 -26.91 -23.82 5.88
CA THR A 140 -26.64 -24.71 4.74
C THR A 140 -25.26 -25.34 4.86
N ILE A 141 -25.17 -26.66 4.64
CA ILE A 141 -23.91 -27.39 4.58
C ILE A 141 -23.41 -27.39 3.14
N TYR A 142 -22.17 -26.93 2.94
CA TYR A 142 -21.53 -26.88 1.63
C TYR A 142 -20.39 -27.90 1.57
N ASP A 143 -20.45 -28.84 0.62
CA ASP A 143 -19.34 -29.76 0.36
C ASP A 143 -18.14 -29.03 -0.27
N TYR A 144 -18.43 -28.04 -1.12
CA TYR A 144 -17.45 -27.17 -1.77
C TYR A 144 -17.94 -25.72 -1.80
N VAL A 145 -16.98 -24.79 -1.74
CA VAL A 145 -17.22 -23.35 -1.80
C VAL A 145 -16.37 -22.75 -2.91
N ASP A 146 -16.99 -22.01 -3.82
CA ASP A 146 -16.29 -21.24 -4.83
C ASP A 146 -15.63 -20.01 -4.20
N VAL A 147 -14.29 -20.00 -4.25
CA VAL A 147 -13.46 -18.95 -3.67
C VAL A 147 -12.33 -18.56 -4.61
N SER A 148 -11.79 -17.37 -4.38
CA SER A 148 -10.47 -16.98 -4.91
C SER A 148 -9.48 -16.89 -3.75
N VAL A 149 -8.39 -17.64 -3.83
CA VAL A 149 -7.38 -17.70 -2.76
C VAL A 149 -6.11 -17.02 -3.23
N PHE A 150 -5.66 -16.03 -2.46
CA PHE A 150 -4.39 -15.37 -2.67
C PHE A 150 -3.23 -16.22 -2.16
N SER A 151 -2.17 -16.31 -2.96
CA SER A 151 -0.86 -16.75 -2.48
C SER A 151 -0.20 -15.67 -1.63
N ARG A 152 0.97 -16.00 -1.08
CA ARG A 152 1.89 -14.97 -0.56
C ARG A 152 2.15 -13.93 -1.66
N ARG A 153 2.16 -12.66 -1.27
CA ARG A 153 2.45 -11.52 -2.16
C ARG A 153 3.91 -11.12 -2.02
N SER A 154 4.52 -10.74 -3.14
CA SER A 154 5.81 -10.04 -3.18
C SER A 154 5.55 -8.59 -3.53
N PHE A 155 6.14 -7.67 -2.79
CA PHE A 155 5.96 -6.24 -2.98
C PHE A 155 7.19 -5.63 -3.66
N TYR A 156 6.95 -4.70 -4.56
CA TYR A 156 7.96 -3.91 -5.22
C TYR A 156 7.57 -2.43 -5.10
N LEU A 157 8.45 -1.66 -4.47
CA LEU A 157 8.28 -0.22 -4.28
C LEU A 157 9.23 0.52 -5.23
N GLN A 158 8.71 1.51 -5.94
CA GLN A 158 9.52 2.43 -6.73
C GLN A 158 9.08 3.86 -6.44
N GLU A 159 9.99 4.60 -5.83
CA GLU A 159 9.80 6.02 -5.54
C GLU A 159 10.43 6.86 -6.66
N LYS A 160 9.81 8.00 -6.93
CA LYS A 160 10.45 9.06 -7.73
C LYS A 160 11.67 9.55 -6.96
N PRO A 161 12.74 9.96 -7.66
CA PRO A 161 13.90 10.56 -7.00
C PRO A 161 13.42 11.71 -6.12
N LEU A 162 13.75 11.62 -4.83
CA LEU A 162 13.51 12.67 -3.85
C LEU A 162 14.10 13.98 -4.39
N PRO A 163 13.33 15.09 -4.50
CA PRO A 163 13.98 16.38 -4.53
C PRO A 163 14.82 16.50 -3.26
N GLU A 164 16.06 16.99 -3.36
CA GLU A 164 16.91 17.20 -2.19
C GLU A 164 16.12 18.05 -1.18
N ILE A 165 15.79 17.46 -0.02
CA ILE A 165 15.27 18.22 1.10
C ILE A 165 16.50 18.97 1.65
N VAL A 166 16.73 20.17 1.12
CA VAL A 166 17.82 21.02 1.55
C VAL A 166 17.44 21.59 2.91
N TYR A 167 17.94 20.94 3.98
CA TYR A 167 17.87 21.46 5.36
C TYR A 167 18.82 22.66 5.57
N SER A 168 19.18 23.41 4.53
CA SER A 168 20.06 24.57 4.68
C SER A 168 19.32 25.64 5.45
N VAL A 169 19.54 25.63 6.76
CA VAL A 169 19.26 26.75 7.64
C VAL A 169 19.95 27.95 7.00
N ALA A 170 19.17 28.96 6.60
CA ALA A 170 19.74 30.27 6.34
C ALA A 170 20.33 30.76 7.66
N PHE A 171 21.61 30.48 7.89
CA PHE A 171 22.34 30.98 9.02
C PHE A 171 22.57 32.48 8.76
N SER A 172 21.76 33.31 9.40
CA SER A 172 21.95 34.75 9.43
C SER A 172 22.60 35.07 10.78
N PRO A 173 23.92 35.26 10.86
CA PRO A 173 24.57 35.57 12.13
C PRO A 173 24.07 36.92 12.66
N GLU A 174 23.69 36.99 13.93
CA GLU A 174 23.25 38.24 14.58
C GLU A 174 24.39 39.26 14.73
N GLU A 175 25.65 38.79 14.68
CA GLU A 175 26.85 39.63 14.71
C GLU A 175 27.81 39.24 13.58
N SER A 176 28.60 40.21 13.09
CA SER A 176 29.61 39.93 12.07
C SER A 176 30.65 38.93 12.60
N ILE A 177 30.72 37.75 12.00
CA ILE A 177 31.80 36.80 12.29
C ILE A 177 33.05 37.26 11.53
N SER A 178 33.93 37.99 12.21
CA SER A 178 35.21 38.50 11.68
C SER A 178 36.42 37.86 12.37
N GLY A 179 36.30 36.60 12.79
CA GLY A 179 37.38 35.85 13.42
C GLY A 179 37.64 34.53 12.71
N GLY A 180 38.72 34.46 11.92
CA GLY A 180 39.24 33.19 11.44
C GLY A 180 39.71 32.34 12.63
N VAL A 181 39.20 31.12 12.76
CA VAL A 181 39.63 30.18 13.79
C VAL A 181 41.06 29.75 13.44
N ILE A 182 42.06 30.34 14.09
CA ILE A 182 43.42 29.78 14.12
C ILE A 182 43.40 28.71 15.20
N ALA A 183 43.25 27.45 14.81
CA ALA A 183 43.50 26.33 15.69
C ALA A 183 45.03 26.21 15.88
N GLU A 184 45.54 26.59 17.05
CA GLU A 184 46.89 26.21 17.45
C GLU A 184 46.95 24.69 17.61
N MET A 185 47.67 24.01 16.71
CA MET A 185 48.01 22.60 16.89
C MET A 185 49.00 22.46 18.05
N PRO A 186 48.75 21.58 19.04
CA PRO A 186 49.74 21.30 20.08
C PRO A 186 50.96 20.58 19.47
N LYS A 187 52.16 20.99 19.90
CA LYS A 187 53.45 20.37 19.52
C LYS A 187 53.63 18.99 20.15
#